data_AF-D8PXK1-F1
#
_entry.id   AF-D8PXK1-F1
#
_cell.length_a   1.000
_cell.length_b   1.000
_cell.length_c   1.000
_cell.angle_alpha   90.00
_cell.angle_beta   90.00
_cell.angle_gamma   90.00
#
_symmetry.space_group_name_H-M   'P 1'
#
loop_
_entity.id
_entity.type
_entity.pdbx_description
1 polymer ?
#
loop_
_entity_poly.entity_id
_entity_poly.type
_entity_poly.pdbx_seq_one_letter_code
_entity_poly.pdbx_strand_id
1 'polypeptide(L)'
;MAASLSDVQIARETPSDGLQEDSIQLVAKHPQHGLIGKLQALIFSRSPALQAFLKENSHQWADFVLRIFDPNMNVNPMIVGDPHHSGTGCWGNEMSVGPIVLLHDLEIVTEFANKGVEYALLKELLSLSIMTLDTIVYSGDVARPQARPYLRVFGFRRVGRTAIFAYSPNHAHPSRSVPLSAEIAIDQDRFAPKPWAFPPAVMAALRQRFPVQTAADPPFDRTLAMAPAHMQPHVPTPAEVVAVVHDAYARHPAFIHVQDDQGFTPVYAAAIGGAVPALRALLEYGIPAEEILSRDHNGEEHMNAIEAFDRAMMDKRLETQIWERRKTTYSDEELMVSYMLRQAAGQEVPSLEKFMSDAQRVHY
;
A
#
# COMPACT_ATOMS: atom_id res chain seq x y z
N MET A 1 -35.39 16.98 -20.23
CA MET A 1 -35.40 18.04 -19.19
C MET A 1 -34.27 17.73 -18.23
N ALA A 2 -33.36 18.67 -17.98
CA ALA A 2 -32.31 18.47 -16.98
C ALA A 2 -32.96 18.54 -15.60
N ALA A 3 -32.90 17.44 -14.83
CA ALA A 3 -33.37 17.43 -13.44
C ALA A 3 -32.60 18.48 -12.64
N SER A 4 -33.33 19.38 -11.97
CA SER A 4 -32.71 20.41 -11.13
C SER A 4 -32.17 19.79 -9.86
N LEU A 5 -30.94 20.12 -9.50
CA LEU A 5 -30.31 19.65 -8.26
C LEU A 5 -30.85 20.35 -7.02
N SER A 6 -31.56 21.46 -7.20
CA SER A 6 -32.20 22.20 -6.09
C SER A 6 -33.14 21.34 -5.27
N ASP A 7 -33.68 20.28 -5.88
CA ASP A 7 -34.73 19.46 -5.27
C ASP A 7 -34.16 18.19 -4.61
N VAL A 8 -32.85 17.98 -4.71
CA VAL A 8 -32.18 16.82 -4.09
C VAL A 8 -32.13 17.01 -2.58
N GLN A 9 -32.72 16.06 -1.86
CA GLN A 9 -32.68 16.01 -0.40
C GLN A 9 -31.64 14.97 0.02
N ILE A 10 -30.75 15.37 0.93
CA ILE A 10 -29.80 14.46 1.56
C ILE A 10 -30.32 14.14 2.96
N ALA A 11 -30.36 12.85 3.27
CA ALA A 11 -30.72 12.36 4.59
C ALA A 11 -29.70 11.35 5.07
N ARG A 12 -29.47 11.33 6.37
CA ARG A 12 -28.75 10.24 7.03
C ARG A 12 -29.71 9.08 7.25
N GLU A 13 -29.31 7.88 6.87
CA GLU A 13 -30.05 6.64 7.12
C GLU A 13 -29.30 5.74 8.09
N THR A 14 -30.04 4.94 8.84
CA THR A 14 -29.46 3.83 9.62
C THR A 14 -29.10 2.71 8.63
N PRO A 15 -27.88 2.17 8.67
CA PRO A 15 -27.49 1.05 7.82
C PRO A 15 -28.44 -0.13 8.00
N SER A 16 -28.99 -0.67 6.90
CA SER A 16 -29.90 -1.81 6.93
C SER A 16 -29.18 -3.15 7.16
N ASP A 17 -27.88 -3.20 6.87
CA ASP A 17 -27.18 -4.48 6.59
C ASP A 17 -26.46 -5.06 7.81
N GLY A 18 -26.86 -4.66 9.03
CA GLY A 18 -26.17 -5.08 10.25
C GLY A 18 -24.72 -4.58 10.33
N LEU A 19 -24.38 -3.58 9.52
CA LEU A 19 -23.09 -2.89 9.57
C LEU A 19 -22.89 -2.30 10.97
N GLN A 20 -21.63 -2.31 11.40
CA GLN A 20 -21.17 -1.91 12.73
C GLN A 20 -21.76 -0.56 13.17
N GLU A 21 -21.99 -0.40 14.48
CA GLU A 21 -22.61 0.79 15.10
C GLU A 21 -21.94 2.12 14.72
N ASP A 22 -20.69 2.07 14.24
CA ASP A 22 -19.88 3.23 13.86
C ASP A 22 -19.82 3.46 12.34
N SER A 23 -20.96 3.41 11.65
CA SER A 23 -21.05 3.75 10.21
C SER A 23 -22.00 4.91 9.92
N ILE A 24 -21.67 5.66 8.87
CA ILE A 24 -22.47 6.76 8.33
C ILE A 24 -22.96 6.36 6.96
N GLN A 25 -24.28 6.37 6.77
CA GLN A 25 -24.90 6.25 5.46
C GLN A 25 -25.67 7.53 5.15
N LEU A 26 -25.32 8.17 4.04
CA LEU A 26 -26.03 9.32 3.49
C LEU A 26 -26.69 8.89 2.17
N VAL A 27 -27.92 9.31 1.96
CA VAL A 27 -28.64 9.08 0.72
C VAL A 27 -29.11 10.39 0.12
N ALA A 28 -28.99 10.51 -1.19
CA ALA A 28 -29.53 11.61 -1.97
C ALA A 28 -30.80 11.12 -2.68
N LYS A 29 -31.94 11.76 -2.38
CA LYS A 29 -33.24 11.44 -2.98
C LYS A 29 -33.77 12.64 -3.78
N HIS A 30 -34.25 12.39 -4.99
CA HIS A 30 -34.95 13.37 -5.82
C HIS A 30 -36.45 13.06 -5.86
N PRO A 31 -37.35 14.04 -5.75
CA PRO A 31 -38.80 13.82 -5.65
C PRO A 31 -39.39 12.97 -6.78
N GLN A 32 -38.88 13.14 -8.01
CA GLN A 32 -39.37 12.42 -9.19
C GLN A 32 -38.61 11.13 -9.50
N HIS A 33 -37.38 10.98 -8.99
CA HIS A 33 -36.47 9.90 -9.40
C HIS A 33 -36.12 8.93 -8.27
N GLY A 34 -36.56 9.21 -7.04
CA GLY A 34 -36.26 8.39 -5.88
C GLY A 34 -34.78 8.53 -5.48
N LEU A 35 -34.15 7.41 -5.12
CA LEU A 35 -32.73 7.38 -4.73
C LEU A 35 -31.85 7.64 -5.96
N ILE A 36 -31.04 8.70 -5.91
CA ILE A 36 -30.14 9.09 -7.00
C ILE A 36 -28.66 8.97 -6.63
N GLY A 37 -28.35 8.80 -5.34
CA GLY A 37 -27.00 8.53 -4.87
C GLY A 37 -26.96 8.09 -3.42
N LYS A 38 -25.87 7.40 -3.05
CA LYS A 38 -25.59 6.89 -1.71
C LYS A 38 -24.11 7.09 -1.41
N LEU A 39 -23.80 7.52 -0.19
CA LEU A 39 -22.46 7.57 0.35
C LEU A 39 -22.42 6.76 1.63
N GLN A 40 -21.40 5.93 1.78
CA GLN A 40 -21.12 5.19 3.00
C GLN A 40 -19.72 5.52 3.51
N ALA A 41 -19.62 5.79 4.81
CA ALA A 41 -18.36 5.96 5.50
C ALA A 41 -18.34 5.13 6.79
N LEU A 42 -17.15 4.65 7.15
CA LEU A 42 -16.90 3.90 8.39
C LEU A 42 -16.09 4.79 9.32
N ILE A 43 -16.44 4.82 10.60
CA ILE A 43 -15.75 5.60 11.62
C ILE A 43 -15.04 4.63 12.54
N PHE A 44 -13.80 4.94 12.86
CA PHE A 44 -13.02 4.11 13.75
C PHE A 44 -12.25 4.95 14.77
N SER A 45 -12.24 4.45 16.00
CA SER A 45 -11.23 4.85 16.99
C SER A 45 -9.92 4.13 16.68
N ARG A 46 -8.80 4.86 16.80
CA ARG A 46 -7.47 4.28 16.63
C ARG A 46 -7.23 3.24 17.72
N SER A 47 -7.13 1.99 17.32
CA SER A 47 -6.77 0.90 18.20
C SER A 47 -6.11 -0.21 17.39
N PRO A 48 -5.22 -1.02 17.99
CA PRO A 48 -4.69 -2.21 17.32
C PRO A 48 -5.81 -3.17 16.86
N ALA A 49 -6.95 -3.18 17.54
CA ALA A 49 -8.13 -3.97 17.15
C ALA A 49 -8.70 -3.56 15.79
N LEU A 50 -8.56 -2.29 15.40
CA LEU A 50 -8.96 -1.83 14.07
C LEU A 50 -8.20 -2.55 12.96
N GLN A 51 -6.90 -2.79 13.12
CA GLN A 51 -6.12 -3.48 12.10
C GLN A 51 -6.58 -4.92 11.90
N ALA A 52 -6.84 -5.62 13.01
CA ALA A 52 -7.38 -6.97 12.97
C ALA A 52 -8.75 -6.98 12.27
N PHE A 53 -9.64 -6.06 12.66
CA PHE A 53 -10.96 -5.92 12.05
C PHE A 53 -10.87 -5.69 10.54
N LEU A 54 -10.04 -4.76 10.08
CA LEU A 54 -9.92 -4.47 8.65
C LEU A 54 -9.32 -5.65 7.88
N LYS A 55 -8.35 -6.37 8.45
CA LYS A 55 -7.80 -7.61 7.86
C LYS A 55 -8.87 -8.69 7.66
N GLU A 56 -9.79 -8.82 8.59
CA GLU A 56 -10.86 -9.82 8.55
C GLU A 56 -12.01 -9.42 7.62
N ASN A 57 -12.35 -8.13 7.54
CA ASN A 57 -13.57 -7.66 6.89
C ASN A 57 -13.34 -7.02 5.52
N SER A 58 -12.12 -6.57 5.20
CA SER A 58 -11.82 -5.99 3.89
C SER A 58 -10.32 -5.98 3.60
N HIS A 59 -9.87 -6.89 2.72
CA HIS A 59 -8.49 -6.93 2.24
C HIS A 59 -8.01 -5.58 1.69
N GLN A 60 -8.89 -4.82 1.04
CA GLN A 60 -8.57 -3.51 0.48
C GLN A 60 -8.28 -2.49 1.57
N TRP A 61 -9.08 -2.43 2.64
CA TRP A 61 -8.84 -1.51 3.75
C TRP A 61 -7.70 -1.96 4.66
N ALA A 62 -7.48 -3.26 4.78
CA ALA A 62 -6.33 -3.82 5.47
C ALA A 62 -5.03 -3.34 4.84
N ASP A 63 -4.92 -3.47 3.52
CA ASP A 63 -3.77 -3.01 2.77
C ASP A 63 -3.59 -1.49 2.91
N PHE A 64 -4.66 -0.70 2.76
CA PHE A 64 -4.64 0.75 3.03
C PHE A 64 -4.05 1.07 4.42
N VAL A 65 -4.51 0.40 5.48
CA VAL A 65 -4.05 0.69 6.84
C VAL A 65 -2.59 0.32 7.02
N LEU A 66 -2.15 -0.81 6.46
CA LEU A 66 -0.77 -1.26 6.57
C LEU A 66 0.22 -0.38 5.80
N ARG A 67 -0.25 0.38 4.80
CA ARG A 67 0.58 1.37 4.10
C ARG A 67 0.74 2.66 4.89
N ILE A 68 -0.37 3.16 5.43
CA ILE A 68 -0.40 4.47 6.09
C ILE A 68 0.05 4.39 7.54
N PHE A 69 -0.20 3.27 8.22
CA PHE A 69 0.01 3.16 9.65
C PHE A 69 0.92 2.00 10.04
N ASP A 70 1.65 2.19 11.14
CA ASP A 70 2.37 1.13 11.85
C ASP A 70 1.38 0.25 12.65
N PRO A 71 1.82 -0.88 13.25
CA PRO A 71 0.94 -1.75 14.06
C PRO A 71 0.25 -1.08 15.26
N ASN A 72 0.72 0.09 15.69
CA ASN A 72 0.16 0.87 16.80
C ASN A 72 -0.81 1.97 16.31
N MET A 73 -1.17 1.98 15.03
CA MET A 73 -2.00 3.02 14.39
C MET A 73 -1.38 4.43 14.38
N ASN A 74 -0.06 4.52 14.54
CA ASN A 74 0.68 5.76 14.23
C ASN A 74 0.96 5.81 12.73
N VAL A 75 1.03 7.00 12.15
CA VAL A 75 1.44 7.15 10.76
C VAL A 75 2.84 6.55 10.54
N ASN A 76 3.00 5.85 9.43
CA ASN A 76 4.24 5.22 9.05
C ASN A 76 5.36 6.28 8.96
N PRO A 77 6.49 6.13 9.67
CA PRO A 77 7.59 7.09 9.64
C PRO A 77 8.11 7.39 8.23
N MET A 78 7.99 6.46 7.27
CA MET A 78 8.37 6.74 5.88
C MET A 78 7.49 7.83 5.25
N ILE A 79 6.21 7.89 5.60
CA ILE A 79 5.29 8.91 5.06
C ILE A 79 5.61 10.31 5.59
N VAL A 80 6.14 10.41 6.81
CA VAL A 80 6.38 11.72 7.46
C VAL A 80 7.84 12.15 7.34
N GLY A 81 8.77 11.22 7.46
CA GLY A 81 10.20 11.50 7.60
C GLY A 81 11.01 11.33 6.32
N ASP A 82 10.54 10.56 5.35
CA ASP A 82 11.32 10.31 4.12
C ASP A 82 10.96 11.34 3.02
N PRO A 83 11.95 12.07 2.47
CA PRO A 83 11.70 13.10 1.45
C PRO A 83 11.07 12.58 0.16
N HIS A 84 11.29 11.31 -0.19
CA HIS A 84 10.66 10.70 -1.36
C HIS A 84 9.23 10.26 -1.01
N HIS A 85 9.05 9.46 0.03
CA HIS A 85 7.76 8.85 0.38
C HIS A 85 6.72 9.84 0.91
N SER A 86 7.15 10.95 1.51
CA SER A 86 6.25 12.01 2.00
C SER A 86 5.48 12.75 0.92
N GLY A 87 5.85 12.58 -0.35
CA GLY A 87 5.14 13.15 -1.48
C GLY A 87 5.13 14.68 -1.43
N THR A 88 3.99 15.28 -1.09
CA THR A 88 3.90 16.75 -0.92
C THR A 88 4.30 17.22 0.48
N GLY A 89 4.55 16.30 1.42
CA GLY A 89 4.92 16.59 2.81
C GLY A 89 3.84 17.32 3.61
N CYS A 90 2.60 17.39 3.09
CA CYS A 90 1.52 18.16 3.74
C CYS A 90 0.79 17.39 4.84
N TRP A 91 1.15 16.13 5.03
CA TRP A 91 0.65 15.25 6.07
C TRP A 91 1.81 14.84 6.98
N GLY A 92 1.56 14.83 8.29
CA GLY A 92 2.53 14.53 9.32
C GLY A 92 1.94 13.70 10.46
N ASN A 93 2.52 13.87 11.64
CA ASN A 93 2.16 13.10 12.83
C ASN A 93 0.73 13.37 13.35
N GLU A 94 0.05 14.42 12.87
CA GLU A 94 -1.38 14.62 13.13
C GLU A 94 -2.22 13.44 12.62
N MET A 95 -1.72 12.70 11.64
CA MET A 95 -2.33 11.46 11.18
C MET A 95 -2.26 10.33 12.20
N SER A 96 -1.59 10.47 13.34
CA SER A 96 -1.56 9.46 14.42
C SER A 96 -2.61 9.69 15.49
N VAL A 97 -3.34 10.81 15.43
CA VAL A 97 -4.33 11.19 16.46
C VAL A 97 -5.74 11.25 15.88
N GLY A 98 -6.72 11.33 16.78
CA GLY A 98 -8.13 11.50 16.47
C GLY A 98 -8.80 10.31 15.77
N PRO A 99 -10.12 10.44 15.49
CA PRO A 99 -10.87 9.43 14.75
C PRO A 99 -10.42 9.30 13.29
N ILE A 100 -10.53 8.09 12.76
CA ILE A 100 -10.37 7.80 11.33
C ILE A 100 -11.75 7.64 10.72
N VAL A 101 -12.03 8.36 9.63
CA VAL A 101 -13.21 8.12 8.81
C VAL A 101 -12.77 7.56 7.47
N LEU A 102 -13.19 6.34 7.12
CA LEU A 102 -12.92 5.75 5.81
C LEU A 102 -14.13 5.94 4.90
N LEU A 103 -13.95 6.64 3.78
CA LEU A 103 -14.95 6.72 2.72
C LEU A 103 -15.04 5.34 2.05
N HIS A 104 -16.06 4.57 2.43
CA HIS A 104 -16.22 3.18 2.02
C HIS A 104 -16.75 3.08 0.60
N ASP A 105 -17.86 3.78 0.32
CA ASP A 105 -18.54 3.69 -0.95
C ASP A 105 -19.21 5.02 -1.32
N LEU A 106 -19.25 5.31 -2.62
CA LEU A 106 -19.92 6.46 -3.20
C LEU A 106 -20.55 6.05 -4.53
N GLU A 107 -21.82 5.71 -4.46
CA GLU A 107 -22.60 5.26 -5.60
C GLU A 107 -23.52 6.37 -6.08
N ILE A 108 -23.47 6.64 -7.39
CA ILE A 108 -24.34 7.60 -8.04
C ILE A 108 -25.02 6.90 -9.21
N VAL A 109 -26.33 7.09 -9.30
CA VAL A 109 -27.11 6.63 -10.44
C VAL A 109 -26.54 7.29 -11.70
N THR A 110 -26.26 6.51 -12.74
CA THR A 110 -25.41 6.95 -13.88
C THR A 110 -25.98 8.20 -14.58
N GLU A 111 -27.30 8.34 -14.64
CA GLU A 111 -28.01 9.49 -15.19
C GLU A 111 -27.81 10.77 -14.39
N PHE A 112 -27.33 10.68 -13.14
CA PHE A 112 -27.03 11.78 -12.23
C PHE A 112 -25.53 11.98 -11.97
N ALA A 113 -24.68 11.13 -12.53
CA ALA A 113 -23.23 11.29 -12.45
C ALA A 113 -22.81 12.64 -13.04
N ASN A 114 -21.84 13.30 -12.40
CA ASN A 114 -21.34 14.63 -12.77
C ASN A 114 -22.39 15.75 -12.69
N LYS A 115 -23.54 15.51 -12.05
CA LYS A 115 -24.51 16.54 -11.70
C LYS A 115 -24.30 17.02 -10.26
N GLY A 116 -23.13 16.86 -9.65
CA GLY A 116 -22.86 17.38 -8.31
C GLY A 116 -23.62 16.70 -7.17
N VAL A 117 -24.22 15.52 -7.41
CA VAL A 117 -24.82 14.70 -6.34
C VAL A 117 -23.71 14.17 -5.43
N GLU A 118 -22.60 13.72 -6.02
CA GLU A 118 -21.35 13.38 -5.34
C GLU A 118 -20.90 14.52 -4.42
N TYR A 119 -20.96 15.74 -4.96
CA TYR A 119 -20.52 16.93 -4.26
C TYR A 119 -21.41 17.18 -3.04
N ALA A 120 -22.72 17.13 -3.23
CA ALA A 120 -23.67 17.36 -2.15
C ALA A 120 -23.52 16.31 -1.03
N LEU A 121 -23.35 15.02 -1.39
CA LEU A 121 -23.15 13.93 -0.42
C LEU A 121 -21.84 14.09 0.37
N LEU A 122 -20.72 14.35 -0.30
CA LEU A 122 -19.43 14.57 0.36
C LEU A 122 -19.46 15.82 1.25
N LYS A 123 -20.07 16.91 0.79
CA LYS A 123 -20.21 18.13 1.58
C LYS A 123 -21.00 17.87 2.87
N GLU A 124 -22.10 17.12 2.77
CA GLU A 124 -22.90 16.75 3.95
C GLU A 124 -22.08 15.90 4.92
N LEU A 125 -21.38 14.86 4.44
CA LEU A 125 -20.49 14.03 5.26
C LEU A 125 -19.48 14.89 6.04
N LEU A 126 -18.80 15.78 5.34
CA LEU A 126 -17.74 16.63 5.92
C LEU A 126 -18.28 17.73 6.84
N SER A 127 -19.59 17.96 6.86
CA SER A 127 -20.28 18.93 7.73
C SER A 127 -20.88 18.28 8.98
N LEU A 128 -20.81 16.95 9.11
CA LEU A 128 -21.32 16.25 10.29
C LEU A 128 -20.53 16.65 11.54
N SER A 129 -21.22 16.74 12.68
CA SER A 129 -20.63 17.15 13.97
C SER A 129 -19.54 16.21 14.50
N ILE A 130 -19.46 14.99 13.98
CA ILE A 130 -18.39 14.04 14.28
C ILE A 130 -17.04 14.42 13.64
N MET A 131 -17.04 15.33 12.67
CA MET A 131 -15.83 15.85 12.02
C MET A 131 -15.15 16.88 12.91
N THR A 132 -14.35 16.39 13.86
CA THR A 132 -13.51 17.22 14.73
C THR A 132 -12.25 17.69 14.00
N LEU A 133 -11.49 18.63 14.58
CA LEU A 133 -10.26 19.17 13.97
C LEU A 133 -9.15 18.12 13.82
N ASP A 134 -9.18 17.08 14.66
CA ASP A 134 -8.27 15.93 14.67
C ASP A 134 -8.80 14.72 13.88
N THR A 135 -10.03 14.77 13.37
CA THR A 135 -10.54 13.73 12.49
C THR A 135 -9.82 13.78 11.15
N ILE A 136 -9.40 12.62 10.63
CA ILE A 136 -8.89 12.50 9.25
C ILE A 136 -9.81 11.59 8.46
N VAL A 137 -10.31 12.12 7.33
CA VAL A 137 -11.16 11.40 6.39
C VAL A 137 -10.29 10.85 5.28
N TYR A 138 -10.27 9.54 5.10
CA TYR A 138 -9.50 8.86 4.08
C TYR A 138 -10.41 8.37 2.96
N SER A 139 -9.87 8.36 1.75
CA SER A 139 -10.45 7.74 0.58
C SER A 139 -9.37 6.90 -0.09
N GLY A 140 -9.59 5.59 -0.12
CA GLY A 140 -8.74 4.64 -0.84
C GLY A 140 -9.07 4.60 -2.32
N ASP A 141 -8.44 3.67 -3.03
CA ASP A 141 -8.66 3.46 -4.48
C ASP A 141 -10.07 2.92 -4.83
N VAL A 142 -10.92 2.69 -3.82
CA VAL A 142 -12.35 2.38 -3.97
C VAL A 142 -13.08 3.50 -4.71
N ALA A 143 -12.61 4.74 -4.54
CA ALA A 143 -13.03 5.84 -5.38
C ALA A 143 -12.43 5.61 -6.76
N ARG A 144 -13.20 4.94 -7.66
CA ARG A 144 -12.89 4.67 -9.08
C ARG A 144 -11.94 5.76 -9.62
N PRO A 145 -10.92 5.48 -10.45
CA PRO A 145 -9.97 6.50 -10.91
C PRO A 145 -10.61 7.84 -11.37
N GLN A 146 -11.83 7.76 -11.88
CA GLN A 146 -12.73 8.87 -12.25
C GLN A 146 -13.14 9.82 -11.09
N ALA A 147 -13.13 9.37 -9.83
CA ALA A 147 -13.49 10.11 -8.62
C ALA A 147 -12.35 11.02 -8.10
N ARG A 148 -11.09 10.76 -8.49
CA ARG A 148 -9.90 11.49 -7.99
C ARG A 148 -9.94 13.00 -8.27
N PRO A 149 -10.34 13.47 -9.47
CA PRO A 149 -10.50 14.90 -9.72
C PRO A 149 -11.50 15.55 -8.75
N TYR A 150 -12.57 14.84 -8.40
CA TYR A 150 -13.60 15.34 -7.48
C TYR A 150 -13.09 15.46 -6.05
N LEU A 151 -12.40 14.44 -5.53
CA LEU A 151 -11.79 14.49 -4.20
C LEU A 151 -10.88 15.73 -4.04
N ARG A 152 -10.09 16.04 -5.07
CA ARG A 152 -9.20 17.22 -5.08
C ARG A 152 -9.96 18.55 -4.99
N VAL A 153 -11.13 18.65 -5.62
CA VAL A 153 -12.02 19.83 -5.52
C VAL A 153 -12.52 20.01 -4.08
N PHE A 154 -12.75 18.92 -3.36
CA PHE A 154 -13.04 18.93 -1.92
C PHE A 154 -11.83 19.22 -1.03
N GLY A 155 -10.67 19.44 -1.62
CA GLY A 155 -9.44 19.67 -0.89
C GLY A 155 -8.82 18.39 -0.31
N PHE A 156 -9.28 17.20 -0.71
CA PHE A 156 -8.52 15.99 -0.40
C PHE A 156 -7.15 16.10 -1.08
N ARG A 157 -6.12 15.61 -0.40
CA ARG A 157 -4.76 15.54 -0.92
C ARG A 157 -4.21 14.15 -0.72
N ARG A 158 -3.33 13.74 -1.62
CA ARG A 158 -2.65 12.46 -1.55
C ARG A 158 -1.84 12.34 -0.25
N VAL A 159 -1.85 11.16 0.37
CA VAL A 159 -0.98 10.83 1.50
C VAL A 159 0.31 10.23 0.97
N GLY A 160 1.43 10.93 1.15
CA GLY A 160 2.71 10.47 0.64
C GLY A 160 2.72 10.22 -0.87
N ARG A 161 3.45 9.19 -1.28
CA ARG A 161 3.43 8.62 -2.65
C ARG A 161 2.52 7.39 -2.78
N THR A 162 1.39 7.40 -2.09
CA THR A 162 0.41 6.30 -2.15
C THR A 162 -0.76 6.63 -3.07
N ALA A 163 -1.60 5.64 -3.40
CA ALA A 163 -2.88 5.87 -4.09
C ALA A 163 -3.91 6.63 -3.25
N ILE A 164 -3.65 6.81 -1.96
CA ILE A 164 -4.62 7.17 -0.94
C ILE A 164 -4.75 8.68 -0.83
N PHE A 165 -5.98 9.15 -0.68
CA PHE A 165 -6.30 10.54 -0.41
C PHE A 165 -6.78 10.72 1.02
N ALA A 166 -6.43 11.84 1.65
CA ALA A 166 -6.93 12.23 2.95
C ALA A 166 -7.49 13.65 2.93
N TYR A 167 -8.33 13.96 3.90
CA TYR A 167 -8.93 15.26 4.16
C TYR A 167 -8.92 15.54 5.66
N SER A 168 -8.51 16.74 6.05
CA SER A 168 -8.58 17.24 7.42
C SER A 168 -9.67 18.32 7.51
N PRO A 169 -10.67 18.22 8.41
CA PRO A 169 -11.64 19.29 8.65
C PRO A 169 -11.01 20.61 9.08
N ASN A 170 -9.77 20.60 9.56
CA ASN A 170 -9.03 21.82 9.89
C ASN A 170 -8.75 22.67 8.64
N HIS A 171 -9.38 23.84 8.55
CA HIS A 171 -9.18 24.78 7.44
C HIS A 171 -7.76 25.36 7.36
N ALA A 172 -7.01 25.35 8.46
CA ALA A 172 -5.62 25.80 8.50
C ALA A 172 -4.61 24.69 8.15
N HIS A 173 -5.07 23.49 7.82
CA HIS A 173 -4.20 22.35 7.52
C HIS A 173 -3.32 22.61 6.29
N PRO A 174 -2.01 22.24 6.30
CA PRO A 174 -1.10 22.48 5.18
C PRO A 174 -1.59 21.95 3.83
N SER A 175 -2.34 20.84 3.82
CA SER A 175 -2.94 20.26 2.62
C SER A 175 -3.83 21.24 1.82
N ARG A 176 -4.39 22.28 2.45
CA ARG A 176 -5.17 23.33 1.78
C ARG A 176 -4.36 24.23 0.88
N SER A 177 -3.07 24.36 1.17
CA SER A 177 -2.15 25.23 0.43
C SER A 177 -1.41 24.49 -0.68
N VAL A 178 -1.57 23.16 -0.78
CA VAL A 178 -0.92 22.36 -1.82
C VAL A 178 -1.63 22.59 -3.17
N PRO A 179 -0.94 23.16 -4.18
CA PRO A 179 -1.51 23.30 -5.51
C PRO A 179 -1.55 21.92 -6.21
N LEU A 180 -2.52 21.73 -7.11
CA LEU A 180 -2.69 20.47 -7.83
C LEU A 180 -1.45 20.08 -8.65
N SER A 181 -0.68 21.06 -9.13
CA SER A 181 0.56 20.84 -9.88
C SER A 181 1.73 20.34 -9.02
N ALA A 182 1.65 20.48 -7.69
CA ALA A 182 2.64 19.94 -6.76
C ALA A 182 2.34 18.51 -6.35
N GLU A 183 1.13 18.01 -6.61
CA GLU A 183 0.84 16.60 -6.39
C GLU A 183 1.61 15.75 -7.40
N ILE A 184 2.34 14.78 -6.88
CA ILE A 184 3.13 13.87 -7.71
C ILE A 184 2.17 13.00 -8.51
N ALA A 185 2.37 12.99 -9.83
CA ALA A 185 1.72 12.04 -10.72
C ALA A 185 2.29 10.65 -10.42
N ILE A 186 1.47 9.80 -9.82
CA ILE A 186 1.75 8.37 -9.72
C ILE A 186 1.21 7.78 -11.02
N ASP A 187 2.12 7.33 -11.87
CA ASP A 187 1.77 6.62 -13.09
C ASP A 187 1.44 5.16 -12.72
N GLN A 188 0.25 4.97 -12.15
CA GLN A 188 -0.25 3.65 -11.78
C GLN A 188 -0.52 2.77 -13.00
N ASP A 189 -0.69 3.39 -14.16
CA ASP A 189 -0.93 2.71 -15.42
C ASP A 189 0.38 2.41 -16.18
N ARG A 190 1.53 2.81 -15.64
CA ARG A 190 2.85 2.55 -16.24
C ARG A 190 3.07 1.07 -16.52
N PHE A 191 2.52 0.23 -15.67
CA PHE A 191 2.65 -1.21 -15.74
C PHE A 191 1.29 -1.85 -15.45
N ALA A 192 0.99 -2.95 -16.12
CA ALA A 192 -0.26 -3.66 -15.90
C ALA A 192 -0.30 -4.22 -14.46
N PRO A 193 -1.45 -4.11 -13.76
CA PRO A 193 -1.61 -4.72 -12.44
C PRO A 193 -1.25 -6.21 -12.49
N LYS A 194 -0.41 -6.67 -11.55
CA LYS A 194 -0.06 -8.09 -11.43
C LYS A 194 -1.36 -8.87 -11.18
N PRO A 195 -1.75 -9.81 -12.06
CA PRO A 195 -2.95 -10.60 -11.84
C PRO A 195 -2.75 -11.46 -10.59
N TRP A 196 -3.85 -11.70 -9.87
CA TRP A 196 -3.84 -12.52 -8.64
C TRP A 196 -3.36 -13.96 -8.89
N ALA A 197 -3.57 -14.47 -10.11
CA ALA A 197 -3.05 -15.74 -10.59
C ALA A 197 -2.67 -15.65 -12.05
N PHE A 198 -1.60 -16.35 -12.40
CA PHE A 198 -1.12 -16.49 -13.77
C PHE A 198 -1.49 -17.87 -14.31
N PRO A 199 -1.99 -17.97 -15.56
CA PRO A 199 -2.16 -19.26 -16.21
C PRO A 199 -0.83 -20.04 -16.23
N PRO A 200 -0.84 -21.38 -16.10
CA PRO A 200 0.39 -22.18 -16.05
C PRO A 200 1.36 -21.93 -17.21
N ALA A 201 0.84 -21.71 -18.42
CA ALA A 201 1.65 -21.40 -19.60
C ALA A 201 2.36 -20.04 -19.48
N VAL A 202 1.68 -19.03 -18.93
CA VAL A 202 2.27 -17.70 -18.68
C VAL A 202 3.34 -17.81 -17.59
N MET A 203 3.08 -18.59 -16.54
CA MET A 203 4.08 -18.85 -15.49
C MET A 203 5.34 -19.54 -16.02
N ALA A 204 5.19 -20.53 -16.89
CA ALA A 204 6.33 -21.19 -17.52
C ALA A 204 7.16 -20.20 -18.35
N ALA A 205 6.50 -19.31 -19.11
CA ALA A 205 7.16 -18.27 -19.88
C ALA A 205 7.89 -17.25 -18.99
N LEU A 206 7.28 -16.81 -17.89
CA LEU A 206 7.91 -15.91 -16.93
C LEU A 206 9.14 -16.54 -16.27
N ARG A 207 9.08 -17.82 -15.87
CA ARG A 207 10.24 -18.55 -15.31
C ARG A 207 11.39 -18.67 -16.30
N GLN A 208 11.08 -18.82 -17.58
CA GLN A 208 12.09 -18.88 -18.62
C GLN A 208 12.75 -17.52 -18.87
N ARG A 209 11.95 -16.44 -18.86
CA ARG A 209 12.39 -15.08 -19.19
C ARG A 209 13.06 -14.36 -18.02
N PHE A 210 12.55 -14.56 -16.81
CA PHE A 210 12.97 -13.89 -15.57
C PHE A 210 13.23 -14.92 -14.46
N PRO A 211 14.20 -15.82 -14.64
CA PRO A 211 14.40 -16.96 -13.75
C PRO A 211 14.75 -16.54 -12.32
N VAL A 212 15.55 -15.49 -12.14
CA VAL A 212 15.95 -15.03 -10.80
C VAL A 212 14.77 -14.41 -10.06
N GLN A 213 14.04 -13.49 -10.70
CA GLN A 213 12.87 -12.85 -10.10
C GLN A 213 11.81 -13.87 -9.70
N THR A 214 11.47 -14.78 -10.61
CA THR A 214 10.45 -15.80 -10.34
C THR A 214 10.88 -16.88 -9.35
N ALA A 215 12.19 -17.06 -9.11
CA ALA A 215 12.68 -17.92 -8.05
C ALA A 215 12.68 -17.21 -6.69
N ALA A 216 12.97 -15.91 -6.67
CA ALA A 216 13.11 -15.12 -5.46
C ALA A 216 11.77 -14.56 -4.92
N ASP A 217 10.86 -14.15 -5.81
CA ASP A 217 9.45 -13.82 -5.53
C ASP A 217 8.56 -14.65 -6.48
N PRO A 218 8.39 -15.96 -6.22
CA PRO A 218 7.54 -16.78 -7.07
C PRO A 218 6.11 -16.22 -7.03
N PRO A 219 5.46 -16.01 -8.20
CA PRO A 219 4.09 -15.55 -8.25
C PRO A 219 3.20 -16.61 -7.60
N PHE A 220 2.91 -16.42 -6.32
CA PHE A 220 2.06 -17.34 -5.60
C PHE A 220 0.62 -17.08 -6.03
N ASP A 221 0.02 -18.09 -6.64
CA ASP A 221 -1.43 -18.21 -6.58
C ASP A 221 -1.78 -18.54 -5.11
N ARG A 222 -2.24 -17.53 -4.36
CA ARG A 222 -2.63 -17.70 -2.96
C ARG A 222 -3.74 -18.75 -2.79
N THR A 223 -4.51 -19.06 -3.84
CA THR A 223 -5.51 -20.15 -3.77
C THR A 223 -4.84 -21.52 -3.70
N LEU A 224 -3.64 -21.67 -4.29
CA LEU A 224 -2.86 -22.91 -4.21
C LEU A 224 -2.17 -23.07 -2.87
N ALA A 225 -1.90 -21.99 -2.12
CA ALA A 225 -1.35 -22.12 -0.76
C ALA A 225 -2.29 -22.89 0.19
N MET A 226 -3.60 -22.90 -0.10
CA MET A 226 -4.62 -23.68 0.63
C MET A 226 -4.91 -25.03 -0.02
N ALA A 227 -4.33 -25.34 -1.19
CA ALA A 227 -4.54 -26.60 -1.88
C ALA A 227 -3.81 -27.75 -1.16
N PRO A 228 -4.24 -29.01 -1.35
CA PRO A 228 -3.53 -30.17 -0.82
C PRO A 228 -2.06 -30.17 -1.25
N ALA A 229 -1.15 -30.65 -0.39
CA ALA A 229 0.30 -30.59 -0.61
C ALA A 229 0.77 -31.09 -2.00
N HIS A 230 0.10 -32.09 -2.58
CA HIS A 230 0.44 -32.63 -3.92
C HIS A 230 0.01 -31.72 -5.09
N MET A 231 -0.80 -30.70 -4.84
CA MET A 231 -1.22 -29.67 -5.79
C MET A 231 -0.52 -28.33 -5.57
N GLN A 232 0.20 -28.18 -4.45
CA GLN A 232 0.95 -26.97 -4.17
C GLN A 232 2.11 -26.86 -5.18
N PRO A 233 2.35 -25.68 -5.77
CA PRO A 233 3.50 -25.48 -6.63
C PRO A 233 4.78 -25.73 -5.84
N HIS A 234 5.79 -26.31 -6.50
CA HIS A 234 7.13 -26.44 -5.91
C HIS A 234 7.63 -25.05 -5.52
N VAL A 235 7.89 -24.86 -4.23
CA VAL A 235 8.51 -23.64 -3.72
C VAL A 235 10.02 -23.85 -3.75
N PRO A 236 10.78 -23.04 -4.51
CA PRO A 236 12.22 -23.17 -4.56
C PRO A 236 12.83 -23.10 -3.16
N THR A 237 13.73 -24.03 -2.85
CA THR A 237 14.53 -23.96 -1.63
C THR A 237 15.53 -22.81 -1.72
N PRO A 238 16.02 -22.28 -0.58
CA PRO A 238 17.12 -21.31 -0.56
C PRO A 238 18.31 -21.66 -1.47
N ALA A 239 18.73 -22.93 -1.48
CA ALA A 239 19.84 -23.39 -2.31
C ALA A 239 19.50 -23.39 -3.81
N GLU A 240 18.27 -23.73 -4.17
CA GLU A 240 17.80 -23.66 -5.55
C GLU A 240 17.74 -22.21 -6.05
N VAL A 241 17.27 -21.26 -5.22
CA VAL A 241 17.25 -19.84 -5.61
C VAL A 241 18.67 -19.32 -5.85
N VAL A 242 19.62 -19.66 -4.97
CA VAL A 242 21.04 -19.29 -5.13
C VAL A 242 21.64 -19.91 -6.39
N ALA A 243 21.36 -21.19 -6.66
CA ALA A 243 21.79 -21.84 -7.90
C ALA A 243 21.25 -21.13 -9.15
N VAL A 244 19.98 -20.70 -9.13
CA VAL A 244 19.38 -19.94 -10.23
C VAL A 244 20.10 -18.58 -10.46
N VAL A 245 20.51 -17.89 -9.39
CA VAL A 245 21.29 -16.64 -9.50
C VAL A 245 22.64 -16.91 -10.18
N HIS A 246 23.38 -17.91 -9.70
CA HIS A 246 24.68 -18.28 -10.28
C HIS A 246 24.56 -18.74 -11.75
N ASP A 247 23.57 -19.57 -12.07
CA ASP A 247 23.30 -20.05 -13.41
C ASP A 247 22.87 -18.92 -14.37
N ALA A 248 22.14 -17.92 -13.88
CA ALA A 248 21.79 -16.73 -14.66
C ALA A 248 23.05 -15.92 -15.00
N TYR A 249 23.89 -15.65 -14.00
CA TYR A 249 25.15 -14.90 -14.19
C TYR A 249 26.12 -15.62 -15.12
N ALA A 250 26.32 -16.93 -14.91
CA ALA A 250 27.22 -17.75 -15.71
C ALA A 250 26.80 -17.83 -17.19
N ARG A 251 25.49 -17.84 -17.47
CA ARG A 251 24.98 -17.76 -18.84
C ARG A 251 25.23 -16.39 -19.46
N HIS A 252 24.88 -15.33 -18.73
CA HIS A 252 25.10 -13.96 -19.19
C HIS A 252 25.03 -12.98 -18.00
N PRO A 253 26.12 -12.25 -17.67
CA PRO A 253 26.13 -11.32 -16.53
C PRO A 253 25.01 -10.28 -16.56
N ALA A 254 24.60 -9.79 -17.74
CA ALA A 254 23.48 -8.84 -17.82
C ALA A 254 22.14 -9.36 -17.27
N PHE A 255 21.93 -10.68 -17.16
CA PHE A 255 20.65 -11.23 -16.68
C PHE A 255 20.33 -10.87 -15.23
N ILE A 256 21.33 -10.61 -14.40
CA ILE A 256 21.10 -10.17 -13.01
C ILE A 256 20.70 -8.69 -12.90
N HIS A 257 20.60 -7.96 -14.02
CA HIS A 257 20.21 -6.54 -14.08
C HIS A 257 18.91 -6.30 -14.90
N VAL A 258 18.37 -7.33 -15.54
CA VAL A 258 17.19 -7.18 -16.42
C VAL A 258 15.95 -6.99 -15.59
N GLN A 259 15.20 -5.92 -15.86
CA GLN A 259 13.87 -5.71 -15.28
C GLN A 259 12.84 -6.68 -15.87
N ASP A 260 11.92 -7.16 -15.03
CA ASP A 260 10.77 -7.93 -15.49
C ASP A 260 9.66 -7.05 -16.11
N ASP A 261 8.51 -7.65 -16.42
CA ASP A 261 7.35 -6.95 -16.98
C ASP A 261 6.67 -5.98 -15.99
N GLN A 262 7.07 -6.02 -14.72
CA GLN A 262 6.69 -5.08 -13.66
C GLN A 262 7.83 -4.08 -13.36
N GLY A 263 8.92 -4.09 -14.11
CA GLY A 263 10.08 -3.24 -13.84
C GLY A 263 11.00 -3.76 -12.73
N PHE A 264 10.72 -4.92 -12.12
CA PHE A 264 11.51 -5.44 -11.01
C PHE A 264 12.84 -6.00 -11.50
N THR A 265 13.92 -5.44 -10.95
CA THR A 265 15.25 -6.04 -11.08
C THR A 265 15.35 -7.28 -10.20
N PRO A 266 16.31 -8.19 -10.46
CA PRO A 266 16.56 -9.35 -9.62
C PRO A 266 16.83 -9.00 -8.15
N VAL A 267 17.57 -7.91 -7.88
CA VAL A 267 17.81 -7.44 -6.51
C VAL A 267 16.53 -6.97 -5.83
N TYR A 268 15.65 -6.27 -6.56
CA TYR A 268 14.36 -5.83 -6.02
C TYR A 268 13.43 -7.02 -5.74
N ALA A 269 13.32 -7.97 -6.68
CA ALA A 269 12.49 -9.17 -6.51
C ALA A 269 12.95 -10.01 -5.30
N ALA A 270 14.27 -10.16 -5.11
CA ALA A 270 14.80 -10.84 -3.94
C ALA A 270 14.57 -10.07 -2.63
N ALA A 271 14.60 -8.73 -2.68
CA ALA A 271 14.26 -7.88 -1.56
C ALA A 271 12.80 -8.00 -1.12
N ILE A 272 11.86 -7.82 -2.04
CA ILE A 272 10.43 -7.89 -1.72
C ILE A 272 9.99 -9.30 -1.31
N GLY A 273 10.60 -10.35 -1.87
CA GLY A 273 10.37 -11.73 -1.47
C GLY A 273 11.06 -12.13 -0.15
N GLY A 274 11.88 -11.26 0.44
CA GLY A 274 12.68 -11.59 1.63
C GLY A 274 13.68 -12.73 1.39
N ALA A 275 14.12 -12.94 0.15
CA ALA A 275 14.99 -14.04 -0.27
C ALA A 275 16.46 -13.73 0.07
N VAL A 276 16.76 -13.71 1.37
CA VAL A 276 18.08 -13.39 1.96
C VAL A 276 19.26 -14.08 1.26
N PRO A 277 19.22 -15.40 0.98
CA PRO A 277 20.31 -16.08 0.26
C PRO A 277 20.51 -15.58 -1.18
N ALA A 278 19.42 -15.26 -1.88
CA ALA A 278 19.47 -14.72 -3.23
C ALA A 278 20.06 -13.31 -3.25
N LEU A 279 19.67 -12.45 -2.31
CA LEU A 279 20.24 -11.11 -2.15
C LEU A 279 21.75 -11.16 -1.91
N ARG A 280 22.21 -12.07 -1.05
CA ARG A 280 23.65 -12.26 -0.81
C ARG A 280 24.38 -12.65 -2.10
N ALA A 281 23.87 -13.65 -2.82
CA ALA A 281 24.46 -14.11 -4.08
C ALA A 281 24.48 -13.00 -5.14
N LEU A 282 23.43 -12.18 -5.23
CA LEU A 282 23.38 -11.03 -6.15
C LEU A 282 24.43 -9.97 -5.77
N LEU A 283 24.53 -9.62 -4.48
CA LEU A 283 25.48 -8.62 -4.00
C LEU A 283 26.95 -9.03 -4.21
N GLU A 284 27.26 -10.33 -4.15
CA GLU A 284 28.59 -10.86 -4.47
C GLU A 284 29.03 -10.57 -5.92
N TYR A 285 28.08 -10.39 -6.83
CA TYR A 285 28.35 -10.02 -8.23
C TYR A 285 28.46 -8.50 -8.47
N GLY A 286 28.31 -7.68 -7.42
CA GLY A 286 28.49 -6.23 -7.51
C GLY A 286 27.32 -5.51 -8.15
N ILE A 287 26.10 -5.71 -7.63
CA ILE A 287 24.93 -4.89 -8.01
C ILE A 287 25.24 -3.42 -7.72
N PRO A 288 25.06 -2.52 -8.70
CA PRO A 288 25.46 -1.14 -8.52
C PRO A 288 24.45 -0.36 -7.67
N ALA A 289 24.92 0.70 -6.99
CA ALA A 289 24.13 1.45 -6.02
C ALA A 289 22.86 2.06 -6.64
N GLU A 290 22.94 2.53 -7.89
CA GLU A 290 21.81 3.08 -8.62
C GLU A 290 20.69 2.06 -8.85
N GLU A 291 21.02 0.78 -8.99
CA GLU A 291 20.02 -0.28 -9.16
C GLU A 291 19.35 -0.60 -7.82
N ILE A 292 20.12 -0.65 -6.73
CA ILE A 292 19.60 -0.86 -5.37
C ILE A 292 18.68 0.29 -4.96
N LEU A 293 19.04 1.53 -5.32
CA LEU A 293 18.29 2.74 -5.01
C LEU A 293 17.23 3.09 -6.08
N SER A 294 17.16 2.32 -7.17
CA SER A 294 16.16 2.52 -8.21
C SER A 294 14.76 2.32 -7.65
N ARG A 295 13.83 3.17 -8.10
CA ARG A 295 12.40 3.09 -7.79
C ARG A 295 11.57 2.96 -9.08
N ASP A 296 12.25 2.53 -10.15
CA ASP A 296 11.73 2.52 -11.52
C ASP A 296 10.96 1.24 -11.85
N HIS A 297 9.95 0.92 -11.03
CA HIS A 297 9.16 -0.30 -11.17
C HIS A 297 7.73 -0.12 -10.68
N ASN A 298 6.87 -1.10 -10.97
CA ASN A 298 5.46 -1.17 -10.60
C ASN A 298 5.21 -1.51 -9.15
N GLY A 299 6.11 -1.11 -8.25
CA GLY A 299 5.80 -1.22 -6.84
C GLY A 299 4.70 -0.21 -6.56
N GLU A 300 3.58 -0.64 -6.00
CA GLU A 300 2.46 0.26 -5.65
C GLU A 300 2.88 1.39 -4.67
N GLU A 301 4.09 1.27 -4.10
CA GLU A 301 4.70 2.21 -3.15
C GLU A 301 5.98 2.88 -3.69
N HIS A 302 6.41 2.58 -4.93
CA HIS A 302 7.68 3.09 -5.50
C HIS A 302 8.88 2.97 -4.53
N MET A 303 8.97 1.85 -3.83
CA MET A 303 10.07 1.55 -2.90
C MET A 303 11.33 1.17 -3.65
N ASN A 304 12.53 1.48 -3.15
CA ASN A 304 13.75 0.85 -3.68
C ASN A 304 13.99 -0.54 -3.05
N ALA A 305 15.08 -1.23 -3.39
CA ALA A 305 15.33 -2.58 -2.89
C ALA A 305 15.56 -2.62 -1.36
N ILE A 306 16.17 -1.59 -0.77
CA ILE A 306 16.34 -1.51 0.69
C ILE A 306 14.97 -1.37 1.38
N GLU A 307 14.15 -0.44 0.88
CA GLU A 307 12.81 -0.17 1.42
C GLU A 307 11.89 -1.40 1.29
N ALA A 308 11.92 -2.07 0.14
CA ALA A 308 11.15 -3.29 -0.09
C ALA A 308 11.58 -4.43 0.85
N PHE A 309 12.90 -4.57 1.09
CA PHE A 309 13.41 -5.58 2.03
C PHE A 309 13.02 -5.27 3.48
N ASP A 310 13.16 -4.01 3.90
CA ASP A 310 12.75 -3.58 5.25
C ASP A 310 11.24 -3.82 5.45
N ARG A 311 10.42 -3.56 4.43
CA ARG A 311 8.99 -3.87 4.45
C ARG A 311 8.72 -5.37 4.57
N ALA A 312 9.38 -6.19 3.75
CA ALA A 312 9.23 -7.65 3.80
C ALA A 312 9.58 -8.23 5.18
N MET A 313 10.64 -7.71 5.81
CA MET A 313 11.01 -8.08 7.18
C MET A 313 9.93 -7.70 8.20
N MET A 314 9.36 -6.49 8.09
CA MET A 314 8.27 -6.04 8.96
C MET A 314 7.00 -6.90 8.78
N ASP A 315 6.61 -7.19 7.55
CA ASP A 315 5.42 -7.96 7.24
C ASP A 315 5.54 -9.40 7.76
N LYS A 316 6.68 -10.05 7.51
CA LYS A 316 6.99 -11.37 8.07
C LYS A 316 6.91 -11.37 9.59
N ARG A 317 7.48 -10.35 10.24
CA ARG A 317 7.43 -10.21 11.70
C ARG A 317 6.00 -10.07 12.21
N LEU A 318 5.21 -9.19 11.59
CA LEU A 318 3.82 -8.96 11.96
C LEU A 318 2.99 -10.23 11.78
N GLU A 319 3.20 -10.95 10.68
CA GLU A 319 2.57 -12.23 10.42
C GLU A 319 2.92 -13.25 11.53
N THR A 320 4.21 -13.41 11.88
CA THR A 320 4.60 -14.32 12.96
C THR A 320 4.00 -13.91 14.31
N GLN A 321 3.92 -12.61 14.61
CA GLN A 321 3.32 -12.13 15.86
C GLN A 321 1.83 -12.43 15.94
N ILE A 322 1.11 -12.28 14.83
CA ILE A 322 -0.33 -12.57 14.76
C ILE A 322 -0.59 -14.08 14.93
N TRP A 323 0.15 -14.92 14.20
CA TRP A 323 -0.11 -16.36 14.18
C TRP A 323 0.49 -17.11 15.37
N GLU A 324 1.74 -16.80 15.75
CA GLU A 324 2.43 -17.53 16.82
C GLU A 324 2.22 -16.92 18.20
N ARG A 325 1.68 -15.69 18.28
CA ARG A 325 1.56 -14.89 19.53
C ARG A 325 2.90 -14.75 20.26
N ARG A 326 4.01 -14.85 19.54
CA ARG A 326 5.38 -14.70 20.06
C ARG A 326 5.93 -13.35 19.63
N LYS A 327 6.65 -12.70 20.54
CA LYS A 327 7.50 -11.57 20.15
C LYS A 327 8.63 -12.13 19.30
N THR A 328 8.67 -11.74 18.03
CA THR A 328 9.75 -12.08 17.11
C THR A 328 10.67 -10.87 16.92
N THR A 329 11.98 -11.14 16.99
CA THR A 329 13.03 -10.21 16.57
C THR A 329 13.44 -10.54 15.14
N TYR A 330 14.13 -9.61 14.48
CA TYR A 330 14.79 -9.94 13.21
C TYR A 330 15.88 -10.98 13.44
N SER A 331 16.06 -11.86 12.46
CA SER A 331 17.17 -12.79 12.45
C SER A 331 18.48 -12.07 12.14
N ASP A 332 19.60 -12.62 12.61
CA ASP A 332 20.92 -12.07 12.31
C ASP A 332 21.21 -12.05 10.80
N GLU A 333 20.64 -13.01 10.05
CA GLU A 333 20.80 -13.11 8.60
C GLU A 333 20.06 -11.98 7.85
N GLU A 334 18.85 -11.67 8.29
CA GLU A 334 18.06 -10.55 7.77
C GLU A 334 18.77 -9.21 8.03
N LEU A 335 19.25 -8.99 9.25
CA LEU A 335 20.00 -7.78 9.61
C LEU A 335 21.30 -7.65 8.83
N MET A 336 22.03 -8.77 8.64
CA MET A 336 23.24 -8.80 7.82
C MET A 336 22.94 -8.37 6.37
N VAL A 337 21.88 -8.87 5.76
CA VAL A 337 21.54 -8.52 4.38
C VAL A 337 21.06 -7.06 4.27
N SER A 338 20.28 -6.56 5.22
CA SER A 338 19.93 -5.12 5.26
C SER A 338 21.19 -4.26 5.35
N TYR A 339 22.15 -4.63 6.21
CA TYR A 339 23.45 -3.98 6.29
C TYR A 339 24.20 -4.00 4.95
N MET A 340 24.31 -5.16 4.31
CA MET A 340 25.02 -5.32 3.03
C MET A 340 24.36 -4.51 1.90
N LEU A 341 23.02 -4.50 1.81
CA LEU A 341 22.30 -3.69 0.82
C LEU A 341 22.60 -2.20 0.97
N ARG A 342 22.58 -1.69 2.22
CA ARG A 342 22.86 -0.28 2.52
C ARG A 342 24.32 0.07 2.23
N GLN A 343 25.25 -0.82 2.58
CA GLN A 343 26.66 -0.66 2.24
C GLN A 343 26.89 -0.63 0.72
N ALA A 344 26.26 -1.55 -0.02
CA ALA A 344 26.34 -1.62 -1.48
C ALA A 344 25.68 -0.42 -2.17
N ALA A 345 24.64 0.16 -1.57
CA ALA A 345 24.04 1.42 -2.00
C ALA A 345 24.88 2.66 -1.67
N GLY A 346 26.05 2.50 -1.03
CA GLY A 346 26.92 3.61 -0.64
C GLY A 346 26.40 4.44 0.53
N GLN A 347 25.46 3.92 1.32
CA GLN A 347 25.00 4.60 2.53
C GLN A 347 26.07 4.51 3.62
N GLU A 348 26.21 5.57 4.41
CA GLU A 348 27.04 5.55 5.61
C GLU A 348 26.37 4.68 6.68
N VAL A 349 26.83 3.44 6.80
CA VAL A 349 26.39 2.50 7.84
C VAL A 349 27.44 2.41 8.96
N PRO A 350 27.02 2.28 10.23
CA PRO A 350 27.95 2.04 11.34
C PRO A 350 28.62 0.67 11.20
N SER A 351 29.49 0.27 12.14
CA SER A 351 29.99 -1.11 12.15
C SER A 351 28.82 -2.10 12.23
N LEU A 352 28.97 -3.27 11.60
CA LEU A 352 27.95 -4.32 11.61
C LEU A 352 27.46 -4.67 13.03
N GLU A 353 28.38 -4.78 13.99
CA GLU A 353 28.03 -5.05 15.40
C GLU A 353 27.11 -3.97 15.98
N LYS A 354 27.42 -2.69 15.72
CA LYS A 354 26.59 -1.58 16.17
C LYS A 354 25.25 -1.57 15.42
N PHE A 355 25.24 -1.80 14.12
CA PHE A 355 24.02 -1.88 13.30
C PHE A 355 23.06 -2.93 13.86
N MET A 356 23.56 -4.15 14.12
CA MET A 356 22.77 -5.24 14.67
C MET A 356 22.26 -4.91 16.09
N SER A 357 23.12 -4.33 16.95
CA SER A 357 22.74 -3.94 18.30
C SER A 357 21.64 -2.87 18.32
N ASP A 358 21.76 -1.84 17.47
CA ASP A 358 20.80 -0.75 17.37
C ASP A 358 19.46 -1.27 16.81
N ALA A 359 19.49 -2.10 15.77
CA ALA A 359 18.29 -2.71 15.19
C ALA A 359 17.54 -3.59 16.21
N GLN A 360 18.26 -4.36 17.02
CA GLN A 360 17.63 -5.15 18.08
C GLN A 360 16.95 -4.24 19.13
N ARG A 361 17.56 -3.11 19.51
CA ARG A 361 17.00 -2.19 20.53
C ARG A 361 15.73 -1.47 20.12
N VAL A 362 15.61 -1.05 18.86
CA VAL A 362 14.42 -0.33 18.36
C VAL A 362 13.16 -1.21 18.37
N HIS A 363 13.33 -2.53 18.55
CA HIS A 363 12.27 -3.51 18.43
C HIS A 363 11.98 -4.32 19.70
N TYR A 364 12.65 -3.99 20.81
CA TYR A 364 12.29 -4.40 22.17
C TYR A 364 11.48 -3.30 22.87
#